data_AF-A0A284QSF3-F1
#
_entry.id   AF-A0A284QSF3-F1
#
_cell.length_a   1.000
_cell.length_b   1.000
_cell.length_c   1.000
_cell.angle_alpha   90.00
_cell.angle_beta   90.00
_cell.angle_gamma   90.00
#
_symmetry.space_group_name_H-M   'P 1'
#
loop_
_entity.id
_entity.type
_entity.pdbx_description
1 polymer ?
#
loop_
_entity_poly.entity_id
_entity_poly.type
_entity_poly.pdbx_seq_one_letter_code
_entity_poly.pdbx_strand_id
1 'polypeptide(L)'
;MTLSRGIYIIDNAGAPLSMDIDCVGSSADGTKILGWHDDNFNWNHLWLVEPVDGKTDTFTVRSLIAGTYMTLAGGAEARACMPRTRSGSSSALWTKTKKATSASLCLMKNYASGTFADLYHGGSSNGTPIYGCKGPGFKTHDKDSWHQCWTFKHRSLSSAEIKKIIMGNKFHLSLSKLTVNKSYKSFQVDGEYLILPQNLWEEIWLNSTDLSGKKRRREIFDYDDFALTMKTTVAQWGAKTCDHADGFSIFCGLMLGRSLKSPREGRTYNFTISDDHSRVVFFDPQDNKFIMESDKIDCDASHFYV
;
A
#
# COMPACT_ATOMS: atom_id res chain seq x y z
N MET A 1 8.70 -18.92 -3.70
CA MET A 1 8.17 -17.81 -2.90
C MET A 1 7.17 -17.09 -3.78
N THR A 2 5.91 -17.45 -3.58
CA THR A 2 4.73 -16.88 -4.20
C THR A 2 4.66 -15.39 -3.83
N LEU A 3 4.16 -14.55 -4.73
CA LEU A 3 3.85 -13.16 -4.37
C LEU A 3 2.71 -13.18 -3.35
N SER A 4 2.87 -12.50 -2.21
CA SER A 4 1.81 -12.40 -1.22
C SER A 4 0.70 -11.49 -1.74
N ARG A 5 -0.50 -11.64 -1.16
CA ARG A 5 -1.54 -10.61 -1.30
C ARG A 5 -0.99 -9.28 -0.76
N GLY A 6 -1.37 -8.19 -1.40
CA GLY A 6 -0.99 -6.85 -0.95
C GLY A 6 -1.11 -5.80 -2.03
N ILE A 7 -0.80 -4.56 -1.67
CA ILE A 7 -0.79 -3.40 -2.54
C ILE A 7 0.66 -3.11 -2.90
N TYR A 8 0.93 -2.95 -4.19
CA TYR A 8 2.28 -2.81 -4.72
C TYR A 8 2.37 -1.62 -5.66
N ILE A 9 3.56 -1.03 -5.69
CA ILE A 9 4.06 -0.34 -6.89
C ILE A 9 4.87 -1.35 -7.69
N ILE A 10 4.64 -1.39 -9.00
CA ILE A 10 5.28 -2.33 -9.91
C ILE A 10 6.24 -1.55 -10.80
N ASP A 11 7.53 -1.60 -10.48
CA ASP A 11 8.58 -0.82 -11.15
C ASP A 11 9.27 -1.65 -12.22
N ASN A 12 9.61 -1.03 -13.34
CA ASN A 12 10.49 -1.64 -14.32
C ASN A 12 11.92 -1.72 -13.78
N ALA A 13 12.62 -2.83 -14.03
CA ALA A 13 13.97 -3.03 -13.52
C ALA A 13 15.07 -2.31 -14.32
N GLY A 14 14.79 -1.94 -15.58
CA GLY A 14 15.74 -1.28 -16.48
C GLY A 14 15.51 0.21 -16.67
N ALA A 15 14.29 0.70 -16.40
CA ALA A 15 13.91 2.10 -16.52
C ALA A 15 13.25 2.59 -15.20
N PRO A 16 13.42 3.87 -14.82
CA PRO A 16 12.83 4.44 -13.61
C PRO A 16 11.34 4.78 -13.81
N LEU A 17 10.56 3.82 -14.31
CA LEU A 17 9.12 3.93 -14.58
C LEU A 17 8.36 2.84 -13.84
N SER A 18 7.23 3.20 -13.24
CA SER A 18 6.25 2.30 -12.63
C SER A 18 5.11 2.02 -13.61
N MET A 19 4.41 0.90 -13.41
CA MET A 19 3.13 0.66 -14.07
C MET A 19 2.09 1.67 -13.57
N ASP A 20 1.56 2.47 -14.49
CA ASP A 20 0.53 3.49 -14.27
C ASP A 20 -0.71 3.10 -15.06
N ILE A 21 -1.89 3.14 -14.42
CA ILE A 21 -3.13 3.23 -15.18
C ILE A 21 -3.25 4.68 -15.63
N ASP A 22 -3.37 4.89 -16.95
CA ASP A 22 -3.37 6.20 -17.64
C ASP A 22 -3.65 7.38 -16.72
N CYS A 23 -2.82 8.42 -16.77
CA CYS A 23 -2.60 9.46 -15.75
C CYS A 23 -3.85 10.18 -15.15
N VAL A 24 -5.04 9.89 -15.67
CA VAL A 24 -6.35 10.29 -15.18
C VAL A 24 -7.05 9.24 -14.29
N GLY A 25 -6.49 8.04 -14.10
CA GLY A 25 -7.06 7.00 -13.23
C GLY A 25 -8.40 6.43 -13.70
N SER A 26 -8.69 6.47 -15.01
CA SER A 26 -10.01 6.15 -15.55
C SER A 26 -10.43 4.69 -15.35
N SER A 27 -11.66 4.48 -14.87
CA SER A 27 -12.30 3.16 -14.75
C SER A 27 -12.92 2.64 -16.06
N ALA A 28 -12.79 3.38 -17.16
CA ALA A 28 -13.29 2.94 -18.46
C ALA A 28 -12.52 1.70 -18.97
N ASP A 29 -13.26 0.73 -19.53
CA ASP A 29 -12.65 -0.42 -20.19
C ASP A 29 -11.77 0.05 -21.36
N GLY A 30 -10.54 -0.47 -21.45
CA GLY A 30 -9.61 -0.11 -22.53
C GLY A 30 -8.74 1.11 -22.25
N THR A 31 -8.87 1.73 -21.07
CA THR A 31 -7.85 2.65 -20.54
C THR A 31 -6.46 1.98 -20.63
N LYS A 32 -5.42 2.77 -20.90
CA LYS A 32 -4.08 2.23 -21.14
C LYS A 32 -3.34 1.98 -19.82
N ILE A 33 -2.45 0.99 -19.81
CA ILE A 33 -1.38 0.89 -18.82
C ILE A 33 -0.08 1.34 -19.47
N LEU A 34 0.60 2.28 -18.82
CA LEU A 34 1.77 2.98 -19.32
C LEU A 34 2.90 2.94 -18.27
N GLY A 35 4.13 3.18 -18.71
CA GLY A 35 5.25 3.50 -17.83
C GLY A 35 5.23 4.98 -17.48
N TRP A 36 5.34 5.30 -16.19
CA TRP A 36 5.37 6.67 -15.69
C TRP A 36 6.29 6.82 -14.48
N HIS A 37 6.92 7.99 -14.31
CA HIS A 37 7.79 8.28 -13.17
C HIS A 37 7.00 8.39 -11.85
N ASP A 38 7.48 7.77 -10.77
CA ASP A 38 6.86 7.86 -9.44
C ASP A 38 7.34 9.12 -8.69
N ASP A 39 6.51 10.17 -8.70
CA ASP A 39 6.80 11.45 -8.04
C ASP A 39 6.17 11.50 -6.63
N ASN A 40 6.72 10.74 -5.68
CA ASN A 40 6.32 10.75 -4.27
C ASN A 40 4.86 10.34 -3.98
N PHE A 41 4.49 9.10 -4.34
CA PHE A 41 3.20 8.45 -4.07
C PHE A 41 2.10 8.85 -5.06
N ASN A 42 2.08 8.19 -6.22
CA ASN A 42 1.03 8.31 -7.20
C ASN A 42 -0.05 7.21 -7.05
N TRP A 43 -1.31 7.60 -6.89
CA TRP A 43 -2.45 6.67 -6.79
C TRP A 43 -2.64 5.78 -8.01
N ASN A 44 -2.31 6.30 -9.19
CA ASN A 44 -2.41 5.55 -10.45
C ASN A 44 -1.37 4.42 -10.53
N HIS A 45 -0.36 4.44 -9.64
CA HIS A 45 0.70 3.42 -9.58
C HIS A 45 0.40 2.31 -8.56
N LEU A 46 -0.71 2.40 -7.83
CA LEU A 46 -1.04 1.44 -6.79
C LEU A 46 -1.90 0.30 -7.34
N TRP A 47 -1.39 -0.92 -7.17
CA TRP A 47 -2.00 -2.13 -7.66
C TRP A 47 -2.24 -3.12 -6.52
N LEU A 48 -3.50 -3.52 -6.32
CA LEU A 48 -3.86 -4.63 -5.45
C LEU A 48 -3.56 -5.93 -6.20
N VAL A 49 -2.66 -6.72 -5.65
CA VAL A 49 -2.28 -8.04 -6.16
C VAL A 49 -2.97 -9.09 -5.30
N GLU A 50 -3.76 -9.93 -5.95
CA GLU A 50 -4.53 -10.98 -5.25
C GLU A 50 -4.20 -12.36 -5.83
N PRO A 51 -3.62 -13.26 -5.03
CA PRO A 51 -3.42 -14.66 -5.42
C PRO A 51 -4.74 -15.33 -5.80
N VAL A 52 -4.69 -16.21 -6.80
CA VAL A 52 -5.84 -17.00 -7.24
C VAL A 52 -5.83 -18.37 -6.57
N ASP A 53 -6.88 -18.66 -5.81
CA ASP A 53 -7.03 -19.94 -5.13
C ASP A 53 -6.92 -21.13 -6.10
N GLY A 54 -6.19 -22.16 -5.66
CA GLY A 54 -5.94 -23.36 -6.45
C GLY A 54 -4.99 -23.18 -7.63
N LYS A 55 -4.39 -21.99 -7.85
CA LYS A 55 -3.42 -21.75 -8.92
C LYS A 55 -2.09 -21.24 -8.38
N THR A 56 -1.05 -22.05 -8.49
CA THR A 56 0.31 -21.68 -8.08
C THR A 56 0.83 -20.45 -8.82
N ASP A 57 1.44 -19.52 -8.08
CA ASP A 57 2.08 -18.29 -8.59
C ASP A 57 1.20 -17.43 -9.51
N THR A 58 -0.12 -17.62 -9.45
CA THR A 58 -1.08 -16.91 -10.30
C THR A 58 -1.86 -15.90 -9.47
N PHE A 59 -2.03 -14.70 -10.00
CA PHE A 59 -2.65 -13.57 -9.33
C PHE A 59 -3.43 -12.71 -10.31
N THR A 60 -4.28 -11.85 -9.77
CA THR A 60 -4.86 -10.71 -10.48
C THR A 60 -4.14 -9.43 -10.05
N VAL A 61 -4.22 -8.39 -10.88
CA VAL A 61 -3.64 -7.07 -10.63
C VAL A 61 -4.74 -6.04 -10.84
N ARG A 62 -5.24 -5.43 -9.77
CA ARG A 62 -6.36 -4.47 -9.80
C ARG A 62 -5.87 -3.09 -9.45
N SER A 63 -6.21 -2.08 -10.24
CA SER A 63 -5.92 -0.69 -9.91
C SER A 63 -6.71 -0.27 -8.67
N LEU A 64 -6.07 0.40 -7.72
CA LEU A 64 -6.76 0.92 -6.53
C LEU A 64 -7.73 2.06 -6.87
N ILE A 65 -7.32 2.97 -7.76
CA ILE A 65 -8.13 4.15 -8.08
C ILE A 65 -9.29 3.81 -9.02
N ALA A 66 -9.07 2.90 -9.98
CA ALA A 66 -10.05 2.60 -11.01
C ALA A 66 -10.87 1.34 -10.74
N GLY A 67 -10.43 0.48 -9.82
CA GLY A 67 -11.09 -0.81 -9.53
C GLY A 67 -11.04 -1.83 -10.67
N THR A 68 -10.45 -1.48 -11.81
CA THR A 68 -10.33 -2.35 -12.99
C THR A 68 -9.07 -3.24 -12.91
N TYR A 69 -9.15 -4.40 -13.54
CA TYR A 69 -8.10 -5.40 -13.56
C TYR A 69 -7.21 -5.25 -14.79
N MET A 70 -5.90 -5.31 -14.62
CA MET A 70 -4.94 -5.41 -15.73
C MET A 70 -5.26 -6.65 -16.55
N THR A 71 -5.67 -6.45 -17.80
CA THR A 71 -5.94 -7.55 -18.72
C THR A 71 -5.07 -7.47 -19.95
N LEU A 72 -4.86 -8.63 -20.57
CA LEU A 72 -4.29 -8.75 -21.89
C LEU A 72 -5.25 -9.55 -22.76
N ALA A 73 -5.84 -8.90 -23.77
CA ALA A 73 -6.82 -9.55 -24.64
C ALA A 73 -6.22 -10.77 -25.35
N GLY A 74 -6.83 -11.94 -25.19
CA GLY A 74 -6.32 -13.20 -25.73
C GLY A 74 -6.14 -13.19 -27.25
N GLY A 75 -5.00 -13.73 -27.72
CA GLY A 75 -4.62 -13.86 -29.13
C GLY A 75 -3.49 -12.92 -29.55
N ALA A 76 -2.38 -13.52 -30.03
CA ALA A 76 -1.18 -12.93 -30.65
C ALA A 76 -0.46 -11.75 -29.94
N GLU A 77 0.81 -11.59 -30.31
CA GLU A 77 1.78 -10.62 -29.77
C GLU A 77 1.36 -9.15 -29.92
N ALA A 78 2.08 -8.26 -29.21
CA ALA A 78 2.03 -6.80 -29.37
C ALA A 78 0.70 -6.14 -29.03
N ARG A 79 -0.09 -6.76 -28.14
CA ARG A 79 -1.33 -6.15 -27.63
C ARG A 79 -1.07 -5.36 -26.35
N ALA A 80 -1.60 -4.15 -26.30
CA ALA A 80 -1.55 -3.32 -25.11
C ALA A 80 -2.19 -4.03 -23.91
N CYS A 81 -1.54 -3.91 -22.75
CA CYS A 81 -2.16 -4.21 -21.47
C CYS A 81 -3.24 -3.15 -21.22
N MET A 82 -4.46 -3.58 -20.93
CA MET A 82 -5.62 -2.70 -20.79
C MET A 82 -6.45 -3.11 -19.58
N PRO A 83 -6.75 -2.16 -18.67
CA PRO A 83 -7.71 -2.38 -17.61
C PRO A 83 -9.10 -2.74 -18.12
N ARG A 84 -9.72 -3.72 -17.45
CA ARG A 84 -11.12 -4.08 -17.64
C ARG A 84 -11.80 -4.40 -16.31
N THR A 85 -13.10 -4.15 -16.24
CA THR A 85 -13.95 -4.44 -15.08
C THR A 85 -14.02 -5.92 -14.66
N ARG A 86 -13.69 -6.88 -15.54
CA ARG A 86 -13.89 -8.32 -15.28
C ARG A 86 -12.63 -9.05 -14.79
N SER A 87 -12.64 -9.50 -13.54
CA SER A 87 -11.56 -10.27 -12.89
C SER A 87 -11.50 -11.76 -13.27
N GLY A 88 -12.64 -12.40 -13.56
CA GLY A 88 -12.73 -13.86 -13.74
C GLY A 88 -12.24 -14.41 -15.08
N SER A 89 -11.74 -13.56 -15.98
CA SER A 89 -11.26 -13.98 -17.30
C SER A 89 -9.80 -14.44 -17.23
N SER A 90 -9.42 -15.45 -18.02
CA SER A 90 -8.02 -15.87 -18.13
C SER A 90 -7.10 -14.74 -18.61
N SER A 91 -7.62 -13.75 -19.33
CA SER A 91 -6.91 -12.54 -19.74
C SER A 91 -6.51 -11.61 -18.59
N ALA A 92 -7.18 -11.70 -17.43
CA ALA A 92 -6.88 -10.91 -16.24
C ALA A 92 -5.92 -11.65 -15.27
N LEU A 93 -5.56 -12.89 -15.58
CA LEU A 93 -4.70 -13.71 -14.73
C LEU A 93 -3.24 -13.59 -15.17
N TRP A 94 -2.36 -13.41 -14.20
CA TRP A 94 -0.93 -13.26 -14.39
C TRP A 94 -0.18 -14.27 -13.54
N THR A 95 0.86 -14.88 -14.10
CA THR A 95 1.73 -15.83 -13.41
C THR A 95 3.10 -15.21 -13.21
N LYS A 96 3.60 -15.26 -11.97
CA LYS A 96 4.94 -14.80 -11.63
C LYS A 96 5.94 -15.84 -12.09
N THR A 97 6.86 -15.45 -12.97
CA THR A 97 8.02 -16.26 -13.33
C THR A 97 9.28 -15.59 -12.81
N LYS A 98 10.09 -16.31 -12.02
CA LYS A 98 11.36 -15.76 -11.54
C LYS A 98 12.35 -15.65 -12.69
N LYS A 99 13.11 -14.55 -12.73
CA LYS A 99 14.33 -14.52 -13.55
C LYS A 99 15.38 -15.37 -12.82
N ALA A 100 15.97 -16.36 -13.50
CA ALA A 100 16.90 -17.31 -12.88
C ALA A 100 18.10 -16.63 -12.18
N THR A 101 18.43 -15.40 -12.56
CA THR A 101 19.58 -14.65 -12.08
C THR A 101 19.30 -13.72 -10.89
N SER A 102 18.04 -13.53 -10.47
CA SER A 102 17.73 -12.68 -9.31
C SER A 102 16.41 -13.06 -8.63
N ALA A 103 16.44 -13.13 -7.30
CA ALA A 103 15.25 -13.40 -6.49
C ALA A 103 14.27 -12.21 -6.42
N SER A 104 14.74 -10.98 -6.67
CA SER A 104 13.92 -9.77 -6.62
C SER A 104 13.25 -9.43 -7.95
N LEU A 105 13.78 -9.95 -9.07
CA LEU A 105 13.27 -9.66 -10.42
C LEU A 105 12.23 -10.69 -10.85
N CYS A 106 11.09 -10.19 -11.29
CA CYS A 106 9.94 -11.00 -11.69
C CYS A 106 9.58 -10.70 -13.15
N LEU A 107 9.17 -11.74 -13.86
CA LEU A 107 8.45 -11.61 -15.13
C LEU A 107 6.97 -11.86 -14.85
N MET A 108 6.10 -11.09 -15.49
CA MET A 108 4.64 -11.25 -15.38
C MET A 108 4.12 -11.87 -16.66
N LYS A 109 3.85 -13.18 -16.63
CA LYS A 109 3.32 -13.92 -17.78
C LYS A 109 1.79 -13.90 -17.75
N ASN A 110 1.14 -13.44 -18.79
CA ASN A 110 -0.31 -13.55 -18.89
C ASN A 110 -0.72 -15.02 -19.08
N TYR A 111 -1.73 -15.45 -18.33
CA TYR A 111 -2.18 -16.83 -18.32
C TYR A 111 -2.83 -17.26 -19.65
N ALA A 112 -3.57 -16.35 -20.31
CA ALA A 112 -4.28 -16.66 -21.55
C ALA A 112 -3.37 -16.69 -22.79
N SER A 113 -2.50 -15.69 -22.95
CA SER A 113 -1.65 -15.57 -24.15
C SER A 113 -0.28 -16.24 -24.01
N GLY A 114 0.20 -16.45 -22.78
CA GLY A 114 1.55 -16.91 -22.51
C GLY A 114 2.66 -15.88 -22.81
N THR A 115 2.30 -14.64 -23.13
CA THR A 115 3.23 -13.51 -23.31
C THR A 115 3.50 -12.80 -21.97
N PHE A 116 4.53 -11.95 -21.93
CA PHE A 116 4.97 -11.24 -20.74
C PHE A 116 4.64 -9.75 -20.83
N ALA A 117 4.35 -9.12 -19.69
CA ALA A 117 4.26 -7.66 -19.61
C ALA A 117 5.63 -7.05 -19.93
N ASP A 118 5.66 -6.15 -20.91
CA ASP A 118 6.87 -5.57 -21.51
C ASP A 118 6.71 -4.05 -21.61
N LEU A 119 7.70 -3.33 -21.09
CA LEU A 119 7.83 -1.89 -21.27
C LEU A 119 8.47 -1.62 -22.64
N TYR A 120 7.77 -0.95 -23.55
CA TYR A 120 8.15 -0.85 -24.96
C TYR A 120 9.57 -0.35 -25.19
N HIS A 121 10.41 -1.23 -25.73
CA HIS A 121 11.84 -1.02 -25.95
C HIS A 121 12.61 -0.50 -24.72
N GLY A 122 12.10 -0.74 -23.51
CA GLY A 122 12.68 -0.21 -22.28
C GLY A 122 12.66 1.31 -22.22
N GLY A 123 11.71 1.94 -22.90
CA GLY A 123 11.58 3.39 -22.93
C GLY A 123 11.55 3.99 -21.53
N SER A 124 12.20 5.14 -21.36
CA SER A 124 12.33 5.83 -20.08
C SER A 124 11.46 7.09 -19.98
N SER A 125 10.59 7.32 -20.96
CA SER A 125 9.69 8.49 -20.99
C SER A 125 8.32 8.15 -20.41
N ASN A 126 7.70 9.12 -19.73
CA ASN A 126 6.31 9.04 -19.33
C ASN A 126 5.41 8.71 -20.53
N GLY A 127 4.45 7.81 -20.33
CA GLY A 127 3.55 7.35 -21.37
C GLY A 127 4.12 6.23 -22.25
N THR A 128 5.30 5.68 -21.92
CA THR A 128 5.85 4.51 -22.64
C THR A 128 4.86 3.35 -22.54
N PRO A 129 4.40 2.76 -23.66
CA PRO A 129 3.39 1.70 -23.62
C PRO A 129 3.85 0.43 -22.92
N ILE A 130 2.91 -0.25 -22.25
CA ILE A 130 3.10 -1.60 -21.71
C ILE A 130 2.20 -2.58 -22.47
N TYR A 131 2.78 -3.64 -23.02
CA TYR A 131 2.10 -4.62 -23.88
C TYR A 131 2.54 -6.05 -23.56
N GLY A 132 1.82 -7.02 -24.12
CA GLY A 132 2.20 -8.42 -24.12
C GLY A 132 3.27 -8.71 -25.18
N CYS A 133 4.44 -9.19 -24.76
CA CYS A 133 5.54 -9.57 -25.63
C CYS A 133 6.00 -11.02 -25.42
N LYS A 134 6.65 -11.63 -26.41
CA LYS A 134 7.26 -12.95 -26.25
C LYS A 134 8.37 -12.92 -25.21
N GLY A 135 8.54 -14.02 -24.49
CA GLY A 135 9.45 -14.11 -23.34
C GLY A 135 10.94 -14.00 -23.66
N PRO A 136 11.79 -14.02 -22.62
CA PRO A 136 13.23 -13.70 -22.68
C PRO A 136 14.12 -14.69 -23.47
N GLY A 137 13.53 -15.67 -24.16
CA GLY A 137 14.20 -16.55 -25.13
C GLY A 137 13.99 -16.12 -26.59
N PHE A 138 13.15 -15.11 -26.83
CA PHE A 138 13.03 -14.49 -28.14
C PHE A 138 14.18 -13.49 -28.28
N LYS A 139 14.95 -13.59 -29.36
CA LYS A 139 16.05 -12.66 -29.69
C LYS A 139 15.46 -11.27 -29.97
N THR A 140 15.08 -10.55 -28.94
CA THR A 140 15.05 -9.09 -29.01
C THR A 140 16.51 -8.64 -29.17
N HIS A 141 16.74 -7.56 -29.89
CA HIS A 141 18.08 -7.08 -30.23
C HIS A 141 18.96 -6.74 -29.02
N ASP A 142 18.38 -6.75 -27.82
CA ASP A 142 19.03 -6.41 -26.56
C ASP A 142 19.41 -7.67 -25.79
N LYS A 143 20.72 -7.81 -25.54
CA LYS A 143 21.31 -8.97 -24.83
C LYS A 143 20.77 -9.16 -23.41
N ASP A 144 20.02 -8.20 -22.89
CA ASP A 144 19.37 -8.30 -21.60
C ASP A 144 17.90 -7.85 -21.68
N SER A 145 16.98 -8.81 -21.53
CA SER A 145 15.52 -8.60 -21.53
C SER A 145 15.03 -7.87 -20.24
N TRP A 146 15.57 -6.68 -19.95
CA TRP A 146 15.18 -5.87 -18.78
C TRP A 146 13.79 -5.25 -18.94
N HIS A 147 13.30 -5.10 -20.18
CA HIS A 147 12.00 -4.52 -20.51
C HIS A 147 10.84 -5.32 -19.91
N GLN A 148 11.03 -6.61 -19.66
CA GLN A 148 10.04 -7.53 -19.09
C GLN A 148 10.27 -7.81 -17.60
N CYS A 149 11.31 -7.22 -17.02
CA CYS A 149 11.69 -7.42 -15.64
C CYS A 149 11.04 -6.36 -14.77
N TRP A 150 10.32 -6.82 -13.74
CA TRP A 150 9.57 -5.98 -12.82
C TRP A 150 9.96 -6.26 -11.37
N THR A 151 10.00 -5.21 -10.56
CA THR A 151 10.12 -5.29 -9.10
C THR A 151 8.81 -4.87 -8.45
N PHE A 152 8.43 -5.58 -7.40
CA PHE A 152 7.20 -5.33 -6.66
C PHE A 152 7.55 -4.68 -5.33
N LYS A 153 7.35 -3.37 -5.23
CA LYS A 153 7.56 -2.62 -4.00
C LYS A 153 6.28 -2.62 -3.17
N HIS A 154 6.29 -3.41 -2.09
CA HIS A 154 5.14 -3.58 -1.20
C HIS A 154 4.79 -2.27 -0.48
N ARG A 155 3.51 -1.90 -0.44
CA ARG A 155 2.98 -0.67 0.18
C ARG A 155 1.86 -0.93 1.19
N SER A 156 1.50 -2.19 1.40
CA SER A 156 0.55 -2.59 2.43
C SER A 156 1.16 -3.58 3.40
N LEU A 157 0.44 -3.82 4.49
CA LEU A 157 0.75 -4.83 5.48
C LEU A 157 -0.53 -5.56 5.90
N SER A 158 -0.40 -6.85 6.17
CA SER A 158 -1.43 -7.64 6.82
C SER A 158 -1.57 -7.29 8.31
N SER A 159 -2.73 -7.57 8.88
CA SER A 159 -3.01 -7.49 10.32
C SER A 159 -1.95 -8.22 11.16
N ALA A 160 -1.45 -9.36 10.67
CA ALA A 160 -0.44 -10.16 11.36
C ALA A 160 0.94 -9.49 11.34
N GLU A 161 1.34 -8.87 10.23
CA GLU A 161 2.58 -8.11 10.12
C GLU A 161 2.55 -6.86 11.00
N ILE A 162 1.45 -6.12 10.97
CA ILE A 162 1.23 -4.95 11.84
C ILE A 162 1.34 -5.36 13.31
N LYS A 163 0.66 -6.45 13.71
CA LYS A 163 0.77 -6.99 15.08
C LYS A 163 2.22 -7.31 15.42
N LYS A 164 2.97 -7.96 14.52
CA LYS A 164 4.39 -8.28 14.74
C LYS A 164 5.23 -7.01 14.93
N ILE A 165 4.99 -5.96 14.14
CA ILE A 165 5.69 -4.68 14.28
C ILE A 165 5.37 -4.03 15.62
N ILE A 166 4.08 -3.92 16.01
CA ILE A 166 3.67 -3.30 17.28
C ILE A 166 4.23 -4.07 18.49
N MET A 167 4.17 -5.41 18.46
CA MET A 167 4.67 -6.26 19.54
C MET A 167 6.21 -6.24 19.60
N GLY A 168 6.88 -6.23 18.45
CA GLY A 168 8.34 -6.12 18.33
C GLY A 168 8.89 -4.73 18.62
N ASN A 169 8.04 -3.69 18.58
CA ASN A 169 8.48 -2.33 18.77
C ASN A 169 9.01 -2.14 20.20
N LYS A 170 10.28 -1.77 20.29
CA LYS A 170 10.99 -1.50 21.56
C LYS A 170 10.73 -0.07 22.06
N PHE A 171 10.04 0.77 21.28
CA PHE A 171 9.62 2.09 21.72
C PHE A 171 8.87 2.01 23.05
N HIS A 172 9.34 2.82 24.01
CA HIS A 172 8.79 3.02 25.36
C HIS A 172 9.04 1.95 26.44
N LEU A 173 9.98 1.02 26.26
CA LEU A 173 10.46 0.14 27.35
C LEU A 173 11.39 0.82 28.38
N SER A 174 11.34 2.15 28.51
CA SER A 174 12.09 2.89 29.55
C SER A 174 11.49 2.74 30.95
N LEU A 175 10.40 1.98 31.14
CA LEU A 175 9.89 1.64 32.46
C LEU A 175 10.19 0.17 32.76
N SER A 176 11.41 -0.05 33.21
CA SER A 176 11.99 -1.30 33.71
C SER A 176 11.30 -1.91 34.94
N LYS A 177 10.02 -1.61 35.23
CA LYS A 177 9.33 -2.11 36.44
C LYS A 177 7.85 -2.46 36.32
N LEU A 178 7.20 -2.23 35.19
CA LEU A 178 5.88 -2.81 34.94
C LEU A 178 5.94 -3.59 33.63
N THR A 179 5.70 -4.89 33.72
CA THR A 179 5.36 -5.75 32.60
C THR A 179 4.10 -5.17 31.95
N VAL A 180 4.25 -4.23 31.02
CA VAL A 180 3.11 -3.69 30.27
C VAL A 180 2.62 -4.82 29.39
N ASN A 181 1.51 -5.45 29.81
CA ASN A 181 0.72 -6.33 28.96
C ASN A 181 0.22 -5.50 27.78
N LYS A 182 1.04 -5.36 26.73
CA LYS A 182 0.60 -4.79 25.46
C LYS A 182 -0.54 -5.66 24.96
N SER A 183 -1.73 -5.08 24.86
CA SER A 183 -2.84 -5.73 24.21
C SER A 183 -3.01 -5.17 22.81
N TYR A 184 -3.25 -6.06 21.85
CA TYR A 184 -3.50 -5.71 20.46
C TYR A 184 -4.86 -6.25 20.07
N LYS A 185 -5.70 -5.37 19.51
CA LYS A 185 -6.99 -5.73 18.93
C LYS A 185 -7.03 -5.19 17.51
N SER A 186 -7.19 -6.09 16.55
CA SER A 186 -7.52 -5.75 15.16
C SER A 186 -9.01 -6.00 14.99
N PHE A 187 -9.74 -5.06 14.40
CA PHE A 187 -11.16 -5.26 14.10
C PHE A 187 -11.37 -6.06 12.80
N GLN A 188 -10.35 -6.15 11.95
CA GLN A 188 -10.30 -7.10 10.82
C GLN A 188 -9.28 -8.19 11.12
N VAL A 189 -9.71 -9.46 11.19
CA VAL A 189 -8.85 -10.58 11.62
C VAL A 189 -7.75 -10.90 10.59
N ASP A 190 -7.96 -10.59 9.31
CA ASP A 190 -7.01 -10.78 8.21
C ASP A 190 -7.01 -9.59 7.23
N GLY A 191 -7.22 -8.37 7.77
CA GLY A 191 -7.24 -7.14 6.97
C GLY A 191 -5.87 -6.86 6.33
N GLU A 192 -5.90 -6.34 5.11
CA GLU A 192 -4.77 -5.76 4.39
C GLU A 192 -4.87 -4.24 4.47
N TYR A 193 -3.80 -3.58 4.91
CA TYR A 193 -3.83 -2.14 5.15
C TYR A 193 -2.81 -1.41 4.30
N LEU A 194 -3.26 -0.46 3.49
CA LEU A 194 -2.39 0.49 2.80
C LEU A 194 -1.70 1.39 3.83
N ILE A 195 -0.36 1.38 3.83
CA ILE A 195 0.44 2.27 4.67
C ILE A 195 0.64 3.58 3.90
N LEU A 196 0.07 4.67 4.45
CA LEU A 196 0.25 5.99 3.88
C LEU A 196 1.58 6.61 4.33
N PRO A 197 2.28 7.34 3.44
CA PRO A 197 3.40 8.16 3.84
C PRO A 197 2.93 9.32 4.75
N GLN A 198 3.86 9.84 5.56
CA GLN A 198 3.56 10.83 6.60
C GLN A 198 2.99 12.15 6.05
N ASN A 199 3.45 12.59 4.87
CA ASN A 199 2.92 13.80 4.23
C ASN A 199 1.42 13.70 3.91
N LEU A 200 0.92 12.50 3.54
CA LEU A 200 -0.51 12.31 3.31
C LEU A 200 -1.32 12.33 4.60
N TRP A 201 -0.76 11.87 5.73
CA TRP A 201 -1.42 12.02 7.03
C TRP A 201 -1.59 13.50 7.41
N GLU A 202 -0.54 14.30 7.23
CA GLU A 202 -0.58 15.74 7.49
C GLU A 202 -1.60 16.44 6.58
N GLU A 203 -1.64 16.06 5.30
CA GLU A 203 -2.62 16.59 4.34
C GLU A 203 -4.05 16.23 4.72
N ILE A 204 -4.31 14.96 5.08
CA ILE A 204 -5.65 14.52 5.54
C ILE A 204 -6.06 15.30 6.79
N TRP A 205 -5.15 15.46 7.76
CA TRP A 205 -5.43 16.23 8.96
C TRP A 205 -5.78 17.69 8.62
N LEU A 206 -4.98 18.34 7.77
CA LEU A 206 -5.15 19.75 7.40
C LEU A 206 -6.42 20.00 6.57
N ASN A 207 -6.70 19.12 5.61
CA ASN A 207 -7.69 19.38 4.56
C ASN A 207 -9.00 18.62 4.76
N SER A 208 -9.02 17.58 5.60
CA SER A 208 -10.18 16.69 5.76
C SER A 208 -10.70 16.60 7.20
N THR A 209 -10.02 17.19 8.18
CA THR A 209 -10.51 17.31 9.57
C THR A 209 -10.88 18.75 9.90
N ASP A 210 -11.59 18.93 11.02
CA ASP A 210 -11.84 20.23 11.63
C ASP A 210 -11.03 20.40 12.94
N LEU A 211 -9.96 19.63 13.12
CA LEU A 211 -9.17 19.58 14.36
C LEU A 211 -8.28 20.82 14.55
N SER A 212 -7.91 21.50 13.45
CA SER A 212 -7.08 22.69 13.50
C SER A 212 -7.71 23.78 14.37
N GLY A 213 -6.98 24.19 15.42
CA GLY A 213 -7.44 25.21 16.36
C GLY A 213 -8.50 24.73 17.37
N LYS A 214 -8.93 23.46 17.33
CA LYS A 214 -9.80 22.91 18.38
C LYS A 214 -9.05 22.88 19.70
N LYS A 215 -9.74 23.33 20.74
CA LYS A 215 -9.20 23.33 22.10
C LYS A 215 -9.66 22.07 22.82
N ARG A 216 -8.72 21.41 23.47
CA ARG A 216 -9.01 20.33 24.42
C ARG A 216 -9.95 20.83 25.52
N ARG A 217 -11.04 20.10 25.74
CA ARG A 217 -12.01 20.30 26.81
C ARG A 217 -12.23 18.95 27.48
N ARG A 218 -11.79 18.85 28.73
CA ARG A 218 -11.91 17.62 29.53
C ARG A 218 -13.28 16.98 29.36
N GLU A 219 -13.31 15.68 29.03
CA GLU A 219 -14.49 14.82 28.85
C GLU A 219 -15.44 15.17 27.68
N ILE A 220 -15.47 16.42 27.21
CA ILE A 220 -16.37 16.85 26.12
C ILE A 220 -15.68 16.77 24.75
N PHE A 221 -14.39 17.08 24.73
CA PHE A 221 -13.54 17.03 23.54
C PHE A 221 -12.08 16.91 23.98
N ASP A 222 -11.66 15.72 24.40
CA ASP A 222 -10.29 15.46 24.85
C ASP A 222 -9.56 14.43 23.97
N TYR A 223 -8.53 13.75 24.49
CA TYR A 223 -7.55 13.08 23.64
C TYR A 223 -8.16 12.00 22.76
N ASP A 224 -9.14 11.24 23.25
CA ASP A 224 -9.83 10.24 22.45
C ASP A 224 -10.70 10.86 21.36
N ASP A 225 -11.37 12.00 21.61
CA ASP A 225 -12.15 12.67 20.58
C ASP A 225 -11.29 13.11 19.39
N PHE A 226 -10.11 13.70 19.64
CA PHE A 226 -9.18 14.06 18.56
C PHE A 226 -8.74 12.83 17.77
N ALA A 227 -8.36 11.75 18.46
CA ALA A 227 -7.82 10.57 17.79
C ALA A 227 -8.87 9.74 17.06
N LEU A 228 -10.10 9.68 17.59
CA LEU A 228 -11.25 9.06 16.93
C LEU A 228 -11.68 9.88 15.72
N THR A 229 -11.67 11.21 15.80
CA THR A 229 -11.92 12.09 14.65
C THR A 229 -10.93 11.80 13.53
N MET A 230 -9.62 11.79 13.84
CA MET A 230 -8.59 11.48 12.85
C MET A 230 -8.78 10.09 12.22
N LYS A 231 -8.99 9.03 13.02
CA LYS A 231 -9.21 7.67 12.48
C LYS A 231 -10.44 7.59 11.59
N THR A 232 -11.53 8.27 11.97
CA THR A 232 -12.77 8.31 11.18
C THR A 232 -12.57 9.05 9.87
N THR A 233 -11.88 10.20 9.90
CA THR A 233 -11.58 10.98 8.70
C THR A 233 -10.68 10.21 7.75
N VAL A 234 -9.64 9.51 8.22
CA VAL A 234 -8.78 8.69 7.35
C VAL A 234 -9.59 7.59 6.65
N ALA A 235 -10.50 6.94 7.38
CA ALA A 235 -11.37 5.92 6.80
C ALA A 235 -12.31 6.49 5.72
N GLN A 236 -12.94 7.64 5.99
CA GLN A 236 -13.82 8.32 5.03
C GLN A 236 -13.06 8.81 3.80
N TRP A 237 -11.88 9.39 4.01
CA TRP A 237 -11.00 9.83 2.93
C TRP A 237 -10.59 8.64 2.06
N GLY A 238 -10.20 7.52 2.65
CA GLY A 238 -9.83 6.31 1.92
C GLY A 238 -10.97 5.78 1.05
N ALA A 239 -12.19 5.72 1.60
CA ALA A 239 -13.38 5.30 0.89
C ALA A 239 -13.74 6.22 -0.28
N LYS A 240 -13.47 7.53 -0.17
CA LYS A 240 -13.67 8.50 -1.25
C LYS A 240 -12.58 8.44 -2.31
N THR A 241 -11.33 8.25 -1.89
CA THR A 241 -10.17 8.22 -2.81
C THR A 241 -10.14 6.94 -3.62
N CYS A 242 -10.47 5.80 -3.01
CA CYS A 242 -10.48 4.48 -3.66
C CYS A 242 -11.91 3.92 -3.73
N ASP A 243 -12.84 4.67 -4.30
CA ASP A 243 -14.27 4.32 -4.37
C ASP A 243 -14.58 3.17 -5.33
N HIS A 244 -13.62 2.71 -6.14
CA HIS A 244 -13.78 1.64 -7.12
C HIS A 244 -13.12 0.30 -6.73
N ALA A 245 -12.16 0.30 -5.80
CA ALA A 245 -11.47 -0.90 -5.34
C ALA A 245 -11.87 -1.25 -3.90
N ASP A 246 -11.86 -2.55 -3.59
CA ASP A 246 -12.24 -3.09 -2.28
C ASP A 246 -11.21 -4.12 -1.79
N GLY A 247 -11.47 -4.73 -0.63
CA GLY A 247 -10.62 -5.79 -0.08
C GLY A 247 -9.37 -5.29 0.67
N PHE A 248 -9.29 -4.00 0.98
CA PHE A 248 -8.23 -3.43 1.82
C PHE A 248 -8.79 -2.26 2.65
N SER A 249 -8.00 -1.79 3.60
CA SER A 249 -8.28 -0.63 4.44
C SER A 249 -7.13 0.36 4.38
N ILE A 250 -7.36 1.63 4.70
CA ILE A 250 -6.25 2.58 4.95
C ILE A 250 -5.79 2.42 6.40
N PHE A 251 -4.48 2.29 6.62
CA PHE A 251 -3.95 2.13 7.97
C PHE A 251 -4.07 3.43 8.77
N CYS A 252 -4.82 3.38 9.86
CA CYS A 252 -4.83 4.42 10.89
C CYS A 252 -5.05 3.78 12.25
N GLY A 253 -3.97 3.62 13.00
CA GLY A 253 -3.99 3.02 14.33
C GLY A 253 -4.52 4.00 15.38
N LEU A 254 -5.14 3.46 16.42
CA LEU A 254 -5.54 4.16 17.64
C LEU A 254 -4.87 3.50 18.83
N MET A 255 -4.20 4.28 19.67
CA MET A 255 -3.52 3.79 20.86
C MET A 255 -4.10 4.46 22.11
N LEU A 256 -4.43 3.64 23.11
CA LEU A 256 -4.86 4.09 24.43
C LEU A 256 -3.78 3.76 25.47
N GLY A 257 -3.56 4.69 26.38
CA GLY A 257 -2.77 4.48 27.59
C GLY A 257 -3.05 5.58 28.61
N ARG A 258 -2.11 5.76 29.53
CA ARG A 258 -2.15 6.72 30.63
C ARG A 258 -0.92 7.61 30.54
N SER A 259 -1.09 8.87 30.92
CA SER A 259 0.03 9.81 30.99
C SER A 259 1.09 9.31 31.99
N LEU A 260 2.36 9.38 31.58
CA LEU A 260 3.49 9.07 32.46
C LEU A 260 3.67 10.18 33.51
N LYS A 261 3.35 11.41 33.14
CA LYS A 261 3.39 12.59 34.03
C LYS A 261 2.19 12.68 34.95
N SER A 262 1.03 12.17 34.52
CA SER A 262 -0.24 12.21 35.26
C SER A 262 -0.98 10.88 35.13
N PRO A 263 -0.61 9.84 35.91
CA PRO A 263 -1.11 8.47 35.73
C PRO A 263 -2.64 8.25 35.86
N ARG A 264 -3.39 9.27 36.29
CA ARG A 264 -4.86 9.26 36.34
C ARG A 264 -5.51 9.80 35.06
N GLU A 265 -4.74 10.40 34.17
CA GLU A 265 -5.20 10.97 32.91
C GLU A 265 -5.01 9.93 31.79
N GLY A 266 -6.10 9.59 31.11
CA GLY A 266 -6.05 8.80 29.89
C GLY A 266 -5.38 9.58 28.76
N ARG A 267 -4.60 8.90 27.94
CA ARG A 267 -3.93 9.45 26.77
C ARG A 267 -4.25 8.61 25.56
N THR A 268 -4.56 9.31 24.48
CA THR A 268 -4.93 8.69 23.22
C THR A 268 -4.15 9.35 22.10
N TYR A 269 -3.59 8.53 21.22
CA TYR A 269 -2.84 8.97 20.06
C TYR A 269 -3.27 8.15 18.85
N ASN A 270 -3.04 8.69 17.66
CA ASN A 270 -3.01 7.86 16.46
C ASN A 270 -1.59 7.34 16.22
N PHE A 271 -1.49 6.34 15.37
CA PHE A 271 -0.19 5.88 14.89
C PHE A 271 -0.28 5.32 13.47
N THR A 272 0.85 5.41 12.77
CA THR A 272 1.09 4.75 11.48
C THR A 272 2.29 3.79 11.59
N ILE A 273 2.64 3.14 10.49
CA ILE A 273 3.88 2.40 10.31
C ILE A 273 4.83 3.23 9.42
N SER A 274 6.13 3.17 9.67
CA SER A 274 7.13 3.83 8.84
C SER A 274 7.14 3.30 7.39
N ASP A 275 7.63 4.11 6.44
CA ASP A 275 7.66 3.79 5.00
C ASP A 275 8.46 2.52 4.66
N ASP A 276 9.44 2.16 5.49
CA ASP A 276 10.23 0.93 5.38
C ASP A 276 9.57 -0.28 6.06
N HIS A 277 8.36 -0.10 6.59
CA HIS A 277 7.55 -1.07 7.30
C HIS A 277 8.24 -1.68 8.55
N SER A 278 9.18 -0.95 9.16
CA SER A 278 10.00 -1.50 10.26
C SER A 278 9.52 -1.14 11.66
N ARG A 279 8.81 -0.01 11.83
CA ARG A 279 8.44 0.51 13.16
C ARG A 279 7.12 1.28 13.18
N VAL A 280 6.56 1.41 14.38
CA VAL A 280 5.41 2.29 14.64
C VAL A 280 5.88 3.74 14.74
N VAL A 281 5.11 4.67 14.18
CA VAL A 281 5.30 6.11 14.31
C VAL A 281 4.02 6.70 14.90
N PHE A 282 4.13 7.38 16.04
CA PHE A 282 2.98 8.00 16.69
C PHE A 282 2.66 9.36 16.08
N PHE A 283 1.38 9.72 16.10
CA PHE A 283 0.87 10.98 15.60
C PHE A 283 -0.02 11.62 16.66
N ASP A 284 0.25 12.88 16.99
CA ASP A 284 -0.61 13.70 17.85
C ASP A 284 -1.63 14.47 16.98
N PRO A 285 -2.90 14.05 17.00
CA PRO A 285 -3.95 14.69 16.20
C PRO A 285 -4.37 16.07 16.72
N GLN A 286 -3.85 16.55 17.85
CA GLN A 286 -4.17 17.91 18.32
C GLN A 286 -3.36 18.98 17.59
N ASP A 287 -2.12 18.68 17.22
CA ASP A 287 -1.18 19.66 16.67
C ASP A 287 -0.55 19.25 15.33
N ASN A 288 -1.03 18.16 14.73
CA ASN A 288 -0.57 17.64 13.44
C ASN A 288 0.92 17.30 13.44
N LYS A 289 1.37 16.55 14.45
CA LYS A 289 2.79 16.20 14.57
C LYS A 289 3.02 14.72 14.74
N PHE A 290 4.00 14.23 14.00
CA PHE A 290 4.62 12.95 14.29
C PHE A 290 5.56 13.07 15.48
N ILE A 291 5.42 12.14 16.41
CA ILE A 291 6.25 12.07 17.61
C ILE A 291 7.49 11.26 17.24
N MET A 292 8.63 11.94 17.21
CA MET A 292 9.89 11.33 16.80
C MET A 292 10.52 10.55 17.94
N GLU A 293 11.54 9.77 17.58
CA GLU A 293 12.26 8.89 18.50
C GLU A 293 12.89 9.62 19.70
N SER A 294 13.28 10.88 19.49
CA SER A 294 13.79 11.79 20.53
C SER A 294 12.72 12.28 21.49
N ASP A 295 11.47 12.30 21.05
CA ASP A 295 10.35 12.94 21.73
C ASP A 295 9.65 11.86 22.54
N LYS A 296 10.04 11.70 23.80
CA LYS A 296 9.40 10.73 24.69
C LYS A 296 7.88 10.99 24.71
N ILE A 297 7.08 10.03 24.23
CA ILE A 297 5.63 10.09 24.38
C ILE A 297 5.27 10.11 25.87
N ASP A 298 4.30 10.95 26.23
CA ASP A 298 3.73 10.96 27.57
C ASP A 298 2.61 9.93 27.69
N CYS A 299 2.91 8.65 27.43
CA CYS A 299 1.93 7.56 27.46
C CYS A 299 2.54 6.19 27.74
N ASP A 300 1.95 5.42 28.64
CA ASP A 300 2.24 3.98 28.83
C ASP A 300 1.45 3.11 27.84
N ALA A 301 1.66 3.32 26.54
CA ALA A 301 0.94 2.68 25.43
C ALA A 301 0.59 1.19 25.69
N SER A 302 -0.65 0.94 26.12
CA SER A 302 -1.07 -0.35 26.69
C SER A 302 -2.06 -1.09 25.80
N HIS A 303 -2.86 -0.37 25.03
CA HIS A 303 -3.87 -0.95 24.14
C HIS A 303 -3.76 -0.34 22.74
N PHE A 304 -3.56 -1.22 21.75
CA PHE A 304 -3.46 -0.84 20.34
C PHE A 304 -4.67 -1.39 19.58
N TYR A 305 -5.32 -0.51 18.84
CA TYR A 305 -6.49 -0.79 18.02
C TYR A 305 -6.19 -0.45 16.57
N VAL A 306 -6.46 -1.42 15.69
CA VAL A 306 -6.30 -1.29 14.24
C VAL A 306 -7.64 -1.53 13.58
#